data_AF-R4YQT2-F1
#
_entry.id   AF-R4YQT2-F1
#
_cell.length_a   1.000
_cell.length_b   1.000
_cell.length_c   1.000
_cell.angle_alpha   90.00
_cell.angle_beta   90.00
_cell.angle_gamma   90.00
#
_symmetry.space_group_name_H-M   'P 1'
#
loop_
_entity.id
_entity.type
_entity.pdbx_description
1 polymer ?
#
loop_
_entity_poly.entity_id
_entity_poly.type
_entity_poly.pdbx_seq_one_letter_code
_entity_poly.pdbx_strand_id
1 'polypeptide(L)'
;MKILFLILCLPLLFACSETSEEEACSFTVDSVSIIDSINTKDNTYYLVYRVAGWSDKTEILELYDKKPVFDNCSKSNIEAIFGDSLESSKTISHVYLNIEENSFEVNYEEGISSKDNNRSLKLEIK
;
A
#
# COMPACT_ATOMS: atom_id res chain seq x y z
N MET A 1 -5.20 63.64 40.22
CA MET A 1 -4.03 63.50 39.31
C MET A 1 -4.25 62.23 38.52
N LYS A 2 -4.73 62.29 37.27
CA LYS A 2 -3.98 62.50 36.01
C LYS A 2 -2.97 61.36 35.73
N ILE A 3 -3.25 60.67 34.60
CA ILE A 3 -2.29 60.19 33.57
C ILE A 3 -1.57 58.87 33.94
N LEU A 4 -1.50 57.81 33.12
CA LEU A 4 -1.85 57.58 31.72
C LEU A 4 -1.90 56.05 31.49
N PHE A 5 -2.65 55.66 30.46
CA PHE A 5 -2.57 54.38 29.76
C PHE A 5 -1.13 53.89 29.51
N LEU A 6 -0.89 52.58 29.67
CA LEU A 6 -0.07 51.85 28.70
C LEU A 6 -0.65 50.45 28.49
N ILE A 7 -1.47 50.35 27.45
CA ILE A 7 -1.84 49.11 26.77
C ILE A 7 -0.54 48.44 26.35
N LEU A 8 -0.17 47.33 27.00
CA LEU A 8 0.87 46.46 26.45
C LEU A 8 0.22 45.62 25.36
N CYS A 9 0.40 46.12 24.14
CA CYS A 9 -0.07 45.52 22.91
C CYS A 9 0.59 44.14 22.74
N LEU A 10 -0.24 43.11 22.62
CA LEU A 10 0.11 41.80 22.08
C LEU A 10 0.88 41.96 20.76
N PRO A 11 2.05 41.32 20.57
CA PRO A 11 2.33 40.71 19.29
C PRO A 11 1.76 39.28 19.36
N LEU A 12 0.64 39.12 18.65
CA LEU A 12 0.19 37.84 18.12
C LEU A 12 1.35 37.20 17.34
N LEU A 13 2.13 36.35 17.99
CA LEU A 13 2.96 35.37 17.29
C LEU A 13 2.17 34.07 17.21
N PHE A 14 1.01 34.12 16.54
CA PHE A 14 0.56 32.95 15.80
C PHE A 14 1.53 32.78 14.64
N ALA A 15 2.66 32.12 14.92
CA ALA A 15 3.38 31.42 13.87
C ALA A 15 2.55 30.18 13.51
N CYS A 16 1.39 30.39 12.88
CA CYS A 16 0.87 29.40 11.95
C CYS A 16 1.78 29.47 10.73
N SER A 17 2.95 28.86 10.87
CA SER A 17 3.66 28.36 9.72
C SER A 17 2.73 27.30 9.12
N GLU A 18 1.96 27.68 8.11
CA GLU A 18 1.56 26.73 7.08
C GLU A 18 2.88 26.22 6.46
N THR A 19 3.52 25.28 7.15
CA THR A 19 4.39 24.35 6.45
C THR A 19 3.45 23.69 5.46
N SER A 20 3.61 24.03 4.18
CA SER A 20 3.13 23.18 3.11
C SER A 20 3.56 21.76 3.50
N GLU A 21 2.61 20.95 3.92
CA GLU A 21 2.83 19.56 4.28
C GLU A 21 3.20 18.85 2.97
N GLU A 22 4.47 18.99 2.56
CA GLU A 22 5.12 17.87 1.92
C GLU A 22 5.01 16.75 2.96
N GLU A 23 4.02 15.87 2.80
CA GLU A 23 3.84 14.71 3.67
C GLU A 23 5.19 13.99 3.73
N ALA A 24 5.94 14.22 4.80
CA ALA A 24 7.18 13.53 5.03
C ALA A 24 6.79 12.05 5.17
N CYS A 25 7.23 11.22 4.22
CA CYS A 25 6.97 9.80 4.28
C CYS A 25 7.45 9.25 5.63
N SER A 26 6.85 8.14 6.06
CA SER A 26 7.41 7.35 7.16
C SER A 26 8.90 7.08 6.90
N PHE A 27 9.69 6.96 7.97
CA PHE A 27 11.11 6.58 7.90
C PHE A 27 11.34 5.29 7.08
N THR A 28 10.30 4.48 6.92
CA THR A 28 10.31 3.24 6.15
C THR A 28 9.23 3.32 5.08
N VAL A 29 9.67 3.34 3.82
CA VAL A 29 8.79 3.30 2.65
C VAL A 29 8.71 1.87 2.13
N ASP A 30 7.50 1.37 1.92
CA ASP A 30 7.27 0.02 1.40
C ASP A 30 7.80 -0.10 -0.04
N SER A 31 8.20 -1.31 -0.42
CA SER A 31 8.42 -1.64 -1.84
C SER A 31 7.11 -2.14 -2.43
N VAL A 32 6.63 -1.52 -3.51
CA VAL A 32 5.40 -1.92 -4.21
C VAL A 32 5.67 -2.16 -5.69
N SER A 33 5.08 -3.22 -6.23
CA SER A 33 5.18 -3.56 -7.65
C SER A 33 3.85 -4.14 -8.14
N ILE A 34 3.32 -3.60 -9.24
CA ILE A 34 2.29 -4.32 -10.02
C ILE A 34 3.02 -5.45 -10.75
N ILE A 35 2.71 -6.70 -10.40
CA ILE A 35 3.43 -7.89 -10.91
C ILE A 35 2.66 -8.61 -12.02
N ASP A 36 1.34 -8.47 -12.06
CA ASP A 36 0.51 -9.01 -13.12
C ASP A 36 -0.81 -8.25 -13.26
N SER A 37 -1.51 -8.49 -14.37
CA SER A 37 -2.86 -7.99 -14.57
C SER A 37 -3.64 -8.94 -15.47
N ILE A 38 -4.92 -9.14 -15.17
CA ILE A 38 -5.81 -9.94 -16.00
C ILE A 38 -7.02 -9.11 -16.43
N ASN A 39 -7.38 -9.23 -17.70
CA ASN A 39 -8.55 -8.57 -18.24
C ASN A 39 -9.70 -9.58 -18.34
N THR A 40 -10.82 -9.23 -17.74
CA THR A 40 -12.08 -9.97 -17.81
C THR A 40 -13.03 -9.21 -18.73
N LYS A 41 -14.23 -9.75 -18.96
CA LYS A 41 -15.22 -9.06 -19.79
C LYS A 41 -15.65 -7.71 -19.19
N ASP A 42 -15.72 -7.65 -17.87
CA ASP A 42 -16.34 -6.53 -17.15
C ASP A 42 -15.31 -5.63 -16.46
N ASN A 43 -14.11 -6.12 -16.19
CA ASN A 43 -13.08 -5.35 -15.50
C ASN A 43 -11.64 -5.84 -15.73
N THR A 44 -10.66 -4.98 -15.46
CA THR A 44 -9.24 -5.38 -15.39
C THR A 44 -8.77 -5.39 -13.95
N TYR A 45 -8.21 -6.52 -13.53
CA TYR A 45 -7.68 -6.70 -12.19
C TYR A 45 -6.15 -6.62 -12.22
N TYR A 46 -5.58 -6.08 -11.15
CA TYR A 46 -4.14 -5.86 -11.01
C TYR A 46 -3.65 -6.54 -9.75
N LEU A 47 -2.69 -7.45 -9.92
CA LEU A 47 -2.00 -8.12 -8.82
C LEU A 47 -0.79 -7.28 -8.43
N VAL A 48 -0.73 -6.90 -7.16
CA VAL A 48 0.33 -6.09 -6.58
C VAL A 48 1.05 -6.91 -5.52
N TYR A 49 2.37 -6.86 -5.57
CA TYR A 49 3.24 -7.40 -4.54
C TYR A 49 3.84 -6.24 -3.74
N ARG A 50 3.62 -6.26 -2.42
CA ARG A 50 4.12 -5.29 -1.47
C ARG A 50 5.07 -5.95 -0.48
N VAL A 51 6.16 -5.27 -0.15
CA VAL A 51 7.04 -5.63 0.96
C VAL A 51 7.06 -4.45 1.93
N ALA A 52 6.45 -4.65 3.09
CA ALA A 52 6.34 -3.65 4.15
C ALA A 52 7.28 -3.97 5.32
N GLY A 53 7.64 -2.94 6.09
CA GLY A 53 8.48 -3.08 7.30
C GLY A 53 9.98 -2.88 7.08
N TRP A 54 10.70 -2.68 8.19
CA TRP A 54 12.12 -2.32 8.19
C TRP A 54 13.05 -3.52 8.40
N SER A 55 13.12 -4.00 9.65
CA SER A 55 13.87 -5.20 10.05
C SER A 55 13.09 -6.46 9.75
N ASP A 56 11.84 -6.49 10.22
CA ASP A 56 10.91 -7.58 10.00
C ASP A 56 10.05 -7.20 8.81
N LYS A 57 10.31 -7.84 7.67
CA LYS A 57 9.61 -7.57 6.44
C LYS A 57 8.42 -8.51 6.29
N THR A 58 7.27 -7.93 5.99
CA THR A 58 6.07 -8.67 5.63
C THR A 58 5.87 -8.55 4.12
N GLU A 59 5.77 -9.69 3.46
CA GLU A 59 5.40 -9.75 2.05
C GLU A 59 3.89 -9.91 1.95
N ILE A 60 3.25 -9.15 1.07
CA ILE A 60 1.80 -9.03 0.96
C ILE A 60 1.44 -9.11 -0.53
N LEU A 61 0.40 -9.87 -0.87
CA LEU A 61 -0.26 -9.77 -2.16
C LEU A 61 -1.56 -9.00 -2.02
N GLU A 62 -1.74 -8.02 -2.89
CA GLU A 62 -2.91 -7.16 -2.97
C GLU A 62 -3.56 -7.31 -4.35
N LEU A 63 -4.89 -7.34 -4.39
CA LEU A 63 -5.66 -7.33 -5.63
C LEU A 63 -6.42 -6.01 -5.74
N TYR A 64 -6.33 -5.37 -6.91
CA TYR A 64 -7.06 -4.15 -7.23
C TYR A 64 -7.97 -4.38 -8.43
N ASP A 65 -9.16 -3.78 -8.40
CA ASP A 65 -10.15 -3.82 -9.48
C ASP A 65 -9.99 -2.65 -10.48
N LYS A 66 -9.00 -1.78 -10.24
CA LYS A 66 -8.59 -0.66 -11.10
C LYS A 66 -7.08 -0.51 -10.97
N LYS A 67 -6.44 0.12 -11.96
CA LYS A 67 -4.99 0.31 -11.92
C LYS A 67 -4.60 1.25 -10.76
N PRO A 68 -3.86 0.80 -9.75
CA PRO A 68 -3.41 1.69 -8.69
C PRO A 68 -2.26 2.57 -9.18
N VAL A 69 -2.17 3.77 -8.60
CA VAL A 69 -1.04 4.67 -8.70
C VAL A 69 -0.51 4.89 -7.29
N PHE A 70 0.78 4.63 -7.11
CA PHE A 70 1.45 4.78 -5.83
C PHE A 70 2.19 6.12 -5.78
N ASP A 71 2.08 6.83 -4.66
CA ASP A 71 2.85 8.03 -4.40
C ASP A 71 4.32 7.70 -4.02
N ASN A 72 5.09 8.73 -3.70
CA ASN A 72 6.48 8.59 -3.24
C ASN A 72 6.61 7.87 -1.89
N CYS A 73 5.53 7.73 -1.13
CA CYS A 73 5.46 7.00 0.13
C CYS A 73 4.86 5.59 -0.04
N SER A 74 4.67 5.12 -1.28
CA SER A 74 4.08 3.82 -1.61
C SER A 74 2.63 3.65 -1.13
N LYS A 75 1.91 4.76 -0.89
CA LYS A 75 0.46 4.75 -0.65
C LYS A 75 -0.25 4.74 -1.99
N SER A 76 -1.25 3.88 -2.12
CA SER A 76 -2.09 3.82 -3.32
C SER A 76 -3.14 4.93 -3.30
N ASN A 77 -3.48 5.48 -4.45
CA ASN A 77 -4.59 6.41 -4.63
C ASN A 77 -5.99 5.73 -4.55
N ILE A 78 -6.02 4.41 -4.52
CA ILE A 78 -7.22 3.58 -4.38
C ILE A 78 -6.95 2.44 -3.40
N GLU A 79 -7.99 1.87 -2.79
CA GLU A 79 -7.85 0.72 -1.89
C GLU A 79 -7.81 -0.61 -2.67
N ALA A 80 -7.13 -1.59 -2.11
CA ALA A 80 -7.16 -2.96 -2.62
C ALA A 80 -8.51 -3.60 -2.28
N ILE A 81 -9.05 -4.42 -3.19
CA ILE A 81 -10.26 -5.22 -2.93
C ILE A 81 -9.95 -6.46 -2.08
N PHE A 82 -8.71 -6.96 -2.16
CA PHE A 82 -8.18 -8.01 -1.29
C PHE A 82 -6.71 -7.74 -0.97
N GLY A 83 -6.28 -8.16 0.21
CA GLY A 83 -4.88 -8.10 0.59
C GLY A 83 -4.60 -9.09 1.71
N ASP A 84 -3.56 -9.91 1.58
CA ASP A 84 -3.13 -10.81 2.64
C ASP A 84 -1.61 -10.99 2.66
N SER A 85 -1.09 -11.23 3.87
CA SER A 85 0.31 -11.52 4.12
C SER A 85 0.68 -12.92 3.64
N LEU A 86 1.87 -13.06 3.06
CA LEU A 86 2.36 -14.33 2.54
C LEU A 86 3.00 -15.16 3.64
N GLU A 87 2.78 -16.47 3.59
CA GLU A 87 3.46 -17.41 4.47
C GLU A 87 4.96 -17.53 4.11
N SER A 88 5.85 -17.20 5.05
CA SER A 88 7.31 -17.21 4.82
C SER A 88 7.91 -18.62 4.66
N SER A 89 7.22 -19.64 5.17
CA SER A 89 7.68 -21.03 5.18
C SER A 89 7.00 -21.91 4.12
N LYS A 90 6.34 -21.30 3.13
CA LYS A 90 5.71 -22.01 2.02
C LYS A 90 6.04 -21.34 0.70
N THR A 91 5.97 -22.11 -0.38
CA THR A 91 6.07 -21.59 -1.74
C THR A 91 4.68 -21.39 -2.30
N ILE A 92 4.43 -20.25 -2.95
CA ILE A 92 3.16 -20.02 -3.65
C ILE A 92 3.19 -20.79 -4.96
N SER A 93 2.20 -21.66 -5.16
CA SER A 93 2.02 -22.40 -6.40
C SER A 93 1.11 -21.67 -7.36
N HIS A 94 0.01 -21.10 -6.86
CA HIS A 94 -0.99 -20.41 -7.68
C HIS A 94 -1.65 -19.24 -6.94
N VAL A 95 -2.12 -18.28 -7.72
CA VAL A 95 -2.91 -17.14 -7.25
C VAL A 95 -4.17 -17.05 -8.10
N TYR A 96 -5.33 -17.28 -7.49
CA TYR A 96 -6.61 -17.33 -8.20
C TYR A 96 -7.52 -16.15 -7.85
N LEU A 97 -8.18 -15.64 -8.88
CA LEU A 97 -9.35 -14.78 -8.77
C LEU A 97 -10.60 -15.59 -9.14
N ASN A 98 -11.51 -15.75 -8.19
CA ASN A 98 -12.85 -16.28 -8.45
C ASN A 98 -13.83 -15.12 -8.55
N ILE A 99 -14.29 -14.85 -9.77
CA ILE A 99 -15.21 -13.73 -10.04
C ILE A 99 -16.62 -14.04 -9.53
N GLU A 100 -17.07 -15.29 -9.64
CA GLU A 100 -18.42 -15.70 -9.25
C GLU A 100 -18.60 -15.66 -7.74
N GLU A 101 -17.59 -16.12 -7.00
CA GLU A 101 -17.60 -16.14 -5.54
C GLU A 101 -17.05 -14.84 -4.92
N ASN A 102 -16.56 -13.91 -5.75
CA ASN A 102 -15.86 -12.69 -5.34
C ASN A 102 -14.79 -13.01 -4.27
N SER A 103 -13.85 -13.89 -4.63
CA SER A 103 -12.79 -14.34 -3.73
C SER A 103 -11.41 -14.30 -4.39
N PHE A 104 -10.39 -14.13 -3.55
CA PHE A 104 -8.98 -14.13 -3.91
C PHE A 104 -8.27 -15.23 -3.12
N GLU A 105 -7.72 -16.22 -3.80
CA GLU A 105 -7.13 -17.41 -3.19
C GLU A 105 -5.64 -17.48 -3.51
N VAL A 106 -4.80 -17.71 -2.49
CA VAL A 106 -3.37 -17.98 -2.65
C VAL A 106 -3.12 -19.41 -2.22
N ASN A 107 -2.70 -20.25 -3.16
CA ASN A 107 -2.41 -21.65 -2.91
C ASN A 107 -0.92 -21.84 -2.65
N TYR A 108 -0.62 -22.70 -1.70
CA TYR A 108 0.72 -22.94 -1.21
C TYR A 108 1.12 -24.41 -1.33
N GLU A 109 2.41 -24.63 -1.52
CA GLU A 109 3.08 -25.93 -1.47
C GLU A 109 4.23 -25.89 -0.45
N GLU A 110 4.67 -27.08 -0.04
CA GLU A 110 5.84 -27.24 0.82
C GLU A 110 7.09 -26.69 0.14
N GLY A 111 7.81 -25.80 0.81
CA GLY A 111 8.99 -25.15 0.27
C GLY A 111 9.31 -23.83 0.98
N ILE A 112 10.48 -23.26 0.69
CA ILE A 112 10.86 -21.96 1.25
C ILE A 112 10.42 -20.87 0.26
N SER A 113 9.73 -19.87 0.78
CA SER A 113 9.31 -18.70 0.00
C SER A 113 10.51 -18.08 -0.72
N SER A 114 10.38 -17.91 -2.04
CA SER A 114 11.40 -17.29 -2.88
C SER A 114 10.92 -15.92 -3.33
N LYS A 115 11.67 -14.87 -2.97
CA LYS A 115 11.35 -13.49 -3.38
C LYS A 115 11.27 -13.32 -4.89
N ASP A 116 12.06 -14.08 -5.64
CA ASP A 116 12.05 -14.04 -7.10
C ASP A 116 10.76 -14.68 -7.65
N ASN A 117 10.28 -15.74 -7.00
CA ASN A 117 9.00 -16.37 -7.32
C ASN A 117 7.85 -15.38 -7.04
N ASN A 118 7.83 -14.78 -5.85
CA ASN A 118 6.74 -13.89 -5.42
C ASN A 118 6.61 -12.64 -6.31
N ARG A 119 7.71 -12.18 -6.92
CA ARG A 119 7.74 -11.05 -7.87
C ARG A 119 7.27 -11.40 -9.29
N SER A 120 7.10 -12.69 -9.60
CA SER A 120 6.75 -13.18 -10.94
C SER A 120 5.47 -14.02 -10.98
N LEU A 121 4.71 -14.02 -9.88
CA LEU A 121 3.42 -14.71 -9.79
C LEU A 121 2.43 -14.20 -10.86
N LYS A 122 1.54 -15.11 -11.26
CA LYS A 122 0.50 -14.85 -12.24
C LYS A 122 -0.87 -14.96 -11.60
N LEU A 123 -1.75 -14.04 -11.98
CA LEU A 123 -3.14 -14.06 -11.56
C LEU A 123 -3.92 -14.93 -12.54
N GLU A 124 -4.57 -15.97 -12.01
CA GLU A 124 -5.32 -16.95 -12.78
C GLU A 124 -6.82 -16.82 -12.50
N ILE A 125 -7.67 -17.06 -13.51
CA ILE A 125 -9.12 -17.16 -13.30
C ILE A 125 -9.47 -18.61 -12.97
N LYS A 126 -10.28 -18.79 -11.93
CA LYS A 126 -10.83 -20.07 -11.52
C LYS A 126 -12.20 -20.33 -12.15
#